data_AF-A0A2I4HUM9-F1
#
_entry.id   AF-A0A2I4HUM9-F1
#
_cell.length_a   1.000
_cell.length_b   1.000
_cell.length_c   1.000
_cell.angle_alpha   90.00
_cell.angle_beta   90.00
_cell.angle_gamma   90.00
#
_symmetry.space_group_name_H-M   'P 1'
#
loop_
_entity.id
_entity.type
_entity.pdbx_description
1 polymer ?
#
loop_
_entity_poly.entity_id
_entity_poly.type
_entity_poly.pdbx_seq_one_letter_code
_entity_poly.pdbx_strand_id
1 'polypeptide(L)'
;MPPKLLSPVFPCLIFLTLLLLSFYSSLLSHPPPAVPPPNRPLCNLFKGHWVLDPTSKPLYDHTCPFHRNAWNCLKNQRENMGLINSWKWVPESCALPRIDPARFLGLMRNKNIGFIGDSLNENFLVSFLCVLRVADMGARKWKKKGAWKGAFFPKFNVTVGYHRAVLLAKYQWQPKQSTVDDQDGLKGIYRVDVDIPADDWVNISDFYHVLVYNTGHWWGYDKFPKEKPLVFYRGGQPIFPPIEMLDGFKVVLENMVSYIQKQVPSRTLKFWRLQSPRHFFGGEWNQNGSCVFSEPLQEFQEQGCEQRSETAEPSD
;
A
#
# COMPACT_ATOMS: atom_id res chain seq x y z
N MET A 1 38.69 -77.15 9.72
CA MET A 1 37.80 -75.97 9.69
C MET A 1 38.48 -74.89 8.86
N PRO A 2 38.00 -74.59 7.64
CA PRO A 2 38.58 -73.53 6.83
C PRO A 2 38.18 -72.15 7.39
N PRO A 3 39.09 -71.16 7.44
CA PRO A 3 38.76 -69.82 7.91
C PRO A 3 37.86 -69.13 6.88
N LYS A 4 36.70 -68.63 7.33
CA LYS A 4 35.82 -67.80 6.52
C LYS A 4 36.55 -66.47 6.23
N LEU A 5 37.05 -66.30 5.02
CA LEU A 5 37.52 -65.00 4.54
C LEU A 5 36.35 -64.01 4.62
N LEU A 6 36.54 -62.92 5.36
CA LEU A 6 35.58 -61.81 5.38
C LEU A 6 35.48 -61.23 3.96
N SER A 7 34.25 -61.11 3.47
CA SER A 7 33.95 -60.56 2.14
C SER A 7 34.50 -59.14 1.99
N PRO A 8 35.18 -58.80 0.87
CA PRO A 8 35.76 -57.48 0.61
C PRO A 8 34.69 -56.37 0.48
N VAL A 9 33.40 -56.74 0.49
CA VAL A 9 32.27 -55.81 0.46
C VAL A 9 32.18 -54.95 1.72
N PHE A 10 32.54 -55.51 2.89
CA PHE A 10 32.41 -54.81 4.16
C PHE A 10 33.31 -53.56 4.30
N PRO A 11 34.62 -53.62 4.00
CA PRO A 11 35.48 -52.43 4.04
C PRO A 11 35.11 -51.40 2.98
N CYS A 12 34.57 -51.83 1.82
CA CYS A 12 34.14 -50.92 0.76
C CYS A 12 32.93 -50.07 1.18
N LEU A 13 31.96 -50.66 1.89
CA LEU A 13 30.80 -49.96 2.43
C LEU A 13 31.20 -48.91 3.49
N ILE A 14 32.14 -49.24 4.37
CA ILE A 14 32.65 -48.30 5.38
C ILE A 14 33.31 -47.10 4.69
N PHE A 15 34.15 -47.33 3.69
CA PHE A 15 34.80 -46.26 2.95
C PHE A 15 33.80 -45.34 2.26
N LEU A 16 32.76 -45.91 1.63
CA LEU A 16 31.71 -45.13 0.96
C LEU A 16 30.92 -44.26 1.95
N THR A 17 30.60 -44.79 3.14
CA THR A 17 29.89 -44.02 4.18
C THR A 17 30.72 -42.86 4.73
N LEU A 18 32.03 -43.05 4.92
CA LEU A 18 32.94 -42.00 5.36
C LEU A 18 33.09 -40.89 4.31
N LEU A 19 33.08 -41.26 3.03
CA LEU A 19 33.15 -40.31 1.90
C LEU A 19 31.87 -39.48 1.77
N LEU A 20 30.71 -40.09 2.00
CA LEU A 20 29.42 -39.38 2.03
C LEU A 20 29.34 -38.43 3.23
N LEU A 21 29.83 -38.84 4.40
CA LEU A 21 29.89 -38.00 5.60
C LEU A 21 30.83 -36.81 5.43
N SER A 22 32.00 -37.00 4.81
CA SER A 22 32.92 -35.89 4.53
C SER A 22 32.31 -34.89 3.55
N PHE A 23 31.66 -35.38 2.49
CA PHE A 23 30.98 -34.54 1.50
C PHE A 23 29.82 -33.74 2.12
N TYR A 24 29.03 -34.36 2.99
CA TYR A 24 27.95 -33.71 3.74
C TYR A 24 28.49 -32.63 4.69
N SER A 25 29.60 -32.89 5.38
CA SER A 25 30.24 -31.93 6.28
C SER A 25 30.83 -30.72 5.54
N SER A 26 31.35 -30.92 4.32
CA SER A 26 31.77 -29.81 3.46
C SER A 26 30.61 -28.97 2.92
N LEU A 27 29.43 -29.57 2.66
CA LEU A 27 28.22 -28.85 2.23
C LEU A 27 27.57 -28.03 3.37
N LEU A 28 27.73 -28.48 4.62
CA LEU A 28 27.25 -27.77 5.81
C LEU A 28 28.17 -26.64 6.26
N SER A 29 29.41 -26.59 5.75
CA SER A 29 30.39 -25.54 6.05
C SER A 29 30.06 -24.27 5.27
N HIS A 30 28.91 -23.65 5.55
CA HIS A 30 28.65 -22.29 5.11
C HIS A 30 29.54 -21.35 5.92
N PRO A 31 30.34 -20.47 5.28
CA PRO A 31 30.99 -19.40 6.01
C PRO A 31 29.90 -18.58 6.72
N PRO A 32 30.13 -18.14 7.97
CA PRO A 32 29.18 -17.29 8.67
C PRO A 32 28.88 -16.06 7.78
N PRO A 33 27.62 -15.59 7.72
CA PRO A 33 27.29 -14.41 6.95
C PRO A 33 28.21 -13.27 7.39
N ALA A 34 28.96 -12.72 6.44
CA ALA A 34 29.88 -11.62 6.69
C ALA A 34 29.12 -10.50 7.42
N VAL A 35 29.59 -10.16 8.63
CA VAL A 35 29.04 -9.05 9.41
C VAL A 35 29.18 -7.80 8.54
N PRO A 36 28.07 -7.14 8.14
CA PRO A 36 28.16 -5.92 7.34
C PRO A 36 28.90 -4.85 8.16
N PRO A 37 29.76 -4.04 7.53
CA PRO A 37 30.54 -3.03 8.23
C PRO A 37 29.60 -2.06 8.98
N PRO A 38 29.99 -1.58 10.18
CA PRO A 38 29.07 -0.89 11.10
C PRO A 38 28.63 0.51 10.64
N ASN A 39 29.03 0.97 9.46
CA ASN A 39 28.76 2.32 8.96
C ASN A 39 28.24 2.32 7.51
N ARG A 40 27.21 1.53 7.20
CA ARG A 40 26.39 1.87 6.02
C ARG A 40 25.39 2.94 6.46
N PRO A 41 25.37 4.13 5.82
CA PRO A 41 24.29 5.08 6.07
C PRO A 41 22.96 4.35 5.88
N LEU A 42 22.03 4.56 6.82
CA LEU A 42 20.71 3.96 6.76
C LEU A 42 20.09 4.28 5.39
N CYS A 43 19.80 3.25 4.59
CA CYS A 43 19.23 3.39 3.25
C CYS A 43 17.84 4.05 3.35
N ASN A 44 17.78 5.35 3.07
CA ASN A 44 16.51 6.06 3.00
C ASN A 44 15.90 5.85 1.61
N LEU A 45 14.93 4.94 1.51
CA LEU A 45 14.25 4.61 0.25
C LEU A 45 13.39 5.76 -0.30
N PHE A 46 13.10 6.79 0.51
CA PHE A 46 12.27 7.93 0.14
C PHE A 46 13.08 9.12 -0.39
N LYS A 47 14.42 9.07 -0.29
CA LYS A 47 15.31 10.09 -0.83
C LYS A 47 16.07 9.54 -2.04
N GLY A 48 15.87 10.17 -3.19
CA GLY A 48 16.28 9.63 -4.48
C GLY A 48 15.80 10.53 -5.62
N HIS A 49 15.91 10.01 -6.83
CA HIS A 49 15.48 10.71 -8.03
C HIS A 49 14.89 9.72 -9.03
N TRP A 50 14.05 10.24 -9.93
CA TRP A 50 13.56 9.47 -11.06
C TRP A 50 14.62 9.45 -12.16
N VAL A 51 14.97 8.25 -12.64
CA VAL A 51 15.83 8.05 -13.81
C VAL A 51 15.04 7.41 -14.93
N LEU A 52 15.34 7.80 -16.16
CA LEU A 52 14.81 7.14 -17.33
C LEU A 52 15.63 5.87 -17.61
N ASP A 53 14.94 4.73 -17.62
CA ASP A 53 15.50 3.43 -18.00
C ASP A 53 14.72 2.86 -19.18
N PRO A 54 15.17 3.06 -20.44
CA PRO A 54 14.48 2.57 -21.63
C PRO A 54 14.34 1.04 -21.68
N THR A 55 15.17 0.32 -20.93
CA THR A 55 15.13 -1.14 -20.81
C THR A 55 14.09 -1.60 -19.81
N SER A 56 13.65 -0.71 -18.92
CA SER A 56 12.55 -0.97 -18.00
C SER A 56 11.26 -1.25 -18.78
N LYS A 57 10.53 -2.26 -18.31
CA LYS A 57 9.24 -2.68 -18.83
C LYS A 57 8.33 -2.97 -17.66
N PRO A 58 7.01 -2.70 -17.73
CA PRO A 58 6.06 -3.11 -16.70
C PRO A 58 6.15 -4.61 -16.40
N LEU A 59 5.88 -5.00 -15.15
CA LEU A 59 5.80 -6.42 -14.78
C LEU A 59 4.52 -7.11 -15.30
N TYR A 60 3.50 -6.33 -15.60
CA TYR A 60 2.21 -6.80 -16.08
C TYR A 60 1.71 -5.86 -17.18
N ASP A 61 0.82 -6.37 -18.02
CA ASP A 61 0.22 -5.61 -19.10
C ASP A 61 -1.24 -5.24 -18.81
N HIS A 62 -1.90 -4.69 -19.82
CA HIS A 62 -3.29 -4.26 -19.77
C HIS A 62 -4.30 -5.41 -19.55
N THR A 63 -3.90 -6.67 -19.66
CA THR A 63 -4.78 -7.84 -19.56
C THR A 63 -5.03 -8.28 -18.11
N CYS A 64 -4.32 -7.69 -17.13
CA CYS A 64 -4.49 -8.04 -15.73
C CYS A 64 -5.97 -7.90 -15.27
N PRO A 65 -6.59 -8.98 -14.74
CA PRO A 65 -8.04 -9.00 -14.44
C PRO A 65 -8.43 -8.19 -13.20
N PHE A 66 -7.44 -7.71 -12.43
CA PHE A 66 -7.67 -6.86 -11.25
C PHE A 66 -7.79 -5.37 -11.62
N HIS A 67 -7.39 -4.99 -12.83
CA HIS A 67 -7.50 -3.63 -13.31
C HIS A 67 -8.97 -3.23 -13.51
N ARG A 68 -9.33 -1.99 -13.12
CA ARG A 68 -10.61 -1.40 -13.56
C ARG A 68 -10.41 -0.83 -14.96
N ASN A 69 -11.37 -1.06 -15.86
CA ASN A 69 -11.30 -0.55 -17.25
C ASN A 69 -11.12 0.97 -17.29
N ALA A 70 -11.85 1.72 -16.45
CA ALA A 70 -11.78 3.18 -16.41
C ALA A 70 -10.37 3.74 -16.10
N TRP A 71 -9.50 2.96 -15.45
CA TRP A 71 -8.16 3.42 -15.04
C TRP A 71 -7.03 2.74 -15.83
N ASN A 72 -7.35 1.85 -16.78
CA ASN A 72 -6.36 1.07 -17.51
C ASN A 72 -5.81 1.89 -18.68
N CYS A 73 -4.83 2.75 -18.41
CA CYS A 73 -4.25 3.66 -19.41
C CYS A 73 -3.70 2.94 -20.64
N LEU A 74 -3.09 1.75 -20.48
CA LEU A 74 -2.61 0.95 -21.60
C LEU A 74 -3.75 0.45 -22.48
N LYS A 75 -4.83 -0.08 -21.87
CA LYS A 75 -6.02 -0.52 -22.61
C LYS A 75 -6.75 0.65 -23.27
N ASN A 76 -6.78 1.80 -22.59
CA ASN A 76 -7.44 3.02 -23.05
C ASN A 76 -6.55 3.85 -23.97
N GLN A 77 -5.41 3.30 -24.43
CA GLN A 77 -4.54 3.90 -25.45
C GLN A 77 -4.04 5.29 -25.09
N ARG A 78 -3.71 5.53 -23.80
CA ARG A 78 -3.01 6.75 -23.40
C ARG A 78 -1.69 6.85 -24.15
N GLU A 79 -1.43 8.02 -24.72
CA GLU A 79 -0.16 8.30 -25.40
C GLU A 79 1.03 8.25 -24.44
N ASN A 80 2.24 8.09 -24.99
CA ASN A 80 3.52 8.12 -24.25
C ASN A 80 3.66 7.10 -23.10
N MET A 81 2.82 6.06 -23.04
CA MET A 81 2.94 5.02 -22.00
C MET A 81 4.29 4.29 -22.02
N GLY A 82 4.96 4.21 -23.16
CA GLY A 82 6.32 3.67 -23.25
C GLY A 82 7.32 4.49 -22.43
N LEU A 83 7.28 5.82 -22.56
CA LEU A 83 8.10 6.75 -21.78
C LEU A 83 7.71 6.71 -20.29
N ILE A 84 6.41 6.84 -19.98
CA ILE A 84 5.90 6.85 -18.60
C ILE A 84 6.32 5.59 -17.84
N ASN A 85 6.22 4.41 -18.48
CA ASN A 85 6.59 3.14 -17.85
C ASN A 85 8.12 2.89 -17.79
N SER A 86 8.93 3.74 -18.43
CA SER A 86 10.39 3.64 -18.42
C SER A 86 11.03 4.39 -17.25
N TRP A 87 10.26 5.18 -16.49
CA TRP A 87 10.74 5.86 -15.30
C TRP A 87 10.93 4.91 -14.12
N LYS A 88 12.07 5.04 -13.44
CA LYS A 88 12.44 4.25 -12.27
C LYS A 88 12.93 5.15 -11.14
N TRP A 89 12.45 4.90 -9.93
CA TRP A 89 12.96 5.55 -8.72
C TRP A 89 14.28 4.91 -8.28
N VAL A 90 15.31 5.74 -8.05
CA VAL A 90 16.63 5.31 -7.57
C VAL A 90 16.95 6.06 -6.27
N PRO A 91 17.03 5.34 -5.13
CA PRO A 91 17.47 5.95 -3.87
C PRO A 91 18.92 6.42 -3.95
N GLU A 92 19.27 7.51 -3.27
CA GLU A 92 20.63 8.09 -3.33
C GLU A 92 21.71 7.18 -2.74
N SER A 93 21.38 6.48 -1.64
CA SER A 93 22.38 5.80 -0.81
C SER A 93 22.33 4.27 -0.93
N CYS A 94 21.51 3.73 -1.82
CA CYS A 94 21.32 2.28 -1.94
C CYS A 94 20.63 1.85 -3.23
N ALA A 95 20.84 0.59 -3.61
CA ALA A 95 20.11 -0.04 -4.70
C ALA A 95 18.70 -0.45 -4.26
N LEU A 96 17.71 -0.11 -5.07
CA LEU A 96 16.36 -0.66 -4.98
C LEU A 96 16.16 -1.72 -6.07
N PRO A 97 16.30 -3.01 -5.75
CA PRO A 97 16.11 -4.06 -6.74
C PRO A 97 14.66 -4.11 -7.18
N ARG A 98 14.44 -4.49 -8.45
CA ARG A 98 13.10 -4.76 -8.96
C ARG A 98 12.48 -5.89 -8.14
N ILE A 99 11.19 -5.78 -7.85
CA ILE A 99 10.46 -6.82 -7.14
C ILE A 99 10.49 -8.13 -7.92
N ASP A 100 10.84 -9.21 -7.23
CA ASP A 100 10.62 -10.59 -7.66
C ASP A 100 9.28 -11.06 -7.05
N PRO A 101 8.22 -11.19 -7.86
CA PRO A 101 6.90 -11.54 -7.35
C PRO A 101 6.85 -12.95 -6.74
N ALA A 102 7.63 -13.90 -7.28
CA ALA A 102 7.64 -15.27 -6.80
C ALA A 102 8.36 -15.38 -5.46
N ARG A 103 9.51 -14.69 -5.32
CA ARG A 103 10.20 -14.58 -4.04
C ARG A 103 9.34 -13.87 -2.99
N PHE A 104 8.68 -12.76 -3.36
CA PHE A 104 7.78 -12.06 -2.45
C PHE A 104 6.64 -12.96 -1.96
N LEU A 105 5.93 -13.63 -2.88
CA LEU A 105 4.85 -14.55 -2.51
C LEU A 105 5.38 -15.76 -1.72
N GLY A 106 6.59 -16.22 -2.00
CA GLY A 106 7.28 -17.26 -1.23
C GLY A 106 7.50 -16.86 0.23
N LEU A 107 7.98 -15.64 0.48
CA LEU A 107 8.12 -15.08 1.83
C LEU A 107 6.77 -14.88 2.53
N MET A 108 5.73 -14.55 1.75
CA MET A 108 4.39 -14.32 2.25
C MET A 108 3.53 -15.59 2.36
N ARG A 109 4.09 -16.78 2.09
CA ARG A 109 3.35 -18.04 2.09
C ARG A 109 2.55 -18.23 3.38
N ASN A 110 1.28 -18.62 3.24
CA ASN A 110 0.31 -18.78 4.33
C ASN A 110 0.01 -17.50 5.15
N LYS A 111 0.38 -16.32 4.62
CA LYS A 111 0.09 -15.02 5.26
C LYS A 111 -0.93 -14.24 4.45
N ASN A 112 -1.53 -13.24 5.10
CA ASN A 112 -2.50 -12.34 4.48
C ASN A 112 -2.05 -10.89 4.62
N ILE A 113 -2.35 -10.09 3.59
CA ILE A 113 -2.03 -8.66 3.50
C ILE A 113 -3.32 -7.86 3.37
N GLY A 114 -3.49 -6.83 4.20
CA GLY A 114 -4.66 -5.95 4.16
C GLY A 114 -4.26 -4.53 3.78
N PHE A 115 -4.98 -3.93 2.85
CA PHE A 115 -4.95 -2.51 2.54
C PHE A 115 -6.18 -1.87 3.18
N ILE A 116 -5.99 -0.79 3.92
CA ILE A 116 -7.07 -0.07 4.61
C ILE A 116 -6.93 1.40 4.26
N GLY A 117 -8.02 2.03 3.83
CA GLY A 117 -8.01 3.46 3.56
C GLY A 117 -8.81 3.90 2.34
N ASP A 118 -8.31 4.92 1.66
CA ASP A 118 -9.01 5.60 0.58
C ASP A 118 -8.76 4.98 -0.82
N SER A 119 -9.25 5.66 -1.85
CA SER A 119 -9.16 5.22 -3.25
C SER A 119 -7.73 5.08 -3.77
N LEU A 120 -6.76 5.78 -3.18
CA LEU A 120 -5.37 5.61 -3.60
C LEU A 120 -4.83 4.25 -3.14
N ASN A 121 -5.23 3.75 -1.96
CA ASN A 121 -4.86 2.39 -1.57
C ASN A 121 -5.54 1.33 -2.44
N GLU A 122 -6.72 1.61 -2.99
CA GLU A 122 -7.28 0.75 -4.05
C GLU A 122 -6.38 0.74 -5.30
N ASN A 123 -5.86 1.90 -5.72
CA ASN A 123 -4.94 1.98 -6.86
C ASN A 123 -3.65 1.18 -6.59
N PHE A 124 -3.08 1.33 -5.39
CA PHE A 124 -1.90 0.57 -5.00
C PHE A 124 -2.19 -0.94 -4.96
N LEU A 125 -3.32 -1.36 -4.36
CA LEU A 125 -3.77 -2.75 -4.36
C LEU A 125 -3.83 -3.31 -5.78
N VAL A 126 -4.43 -2.60 -6.74
CA VAL A 126 -4.55 -3.10 -8.11
C VAL A 126 -3.18 -3.36 -8.73
N SER A 127 -2.27 -2.40 -8.65
CA SER A 127 -0.89 -2.58 -9.16
C SER A 127 -0.20 -3.75 -8.47
N PHE A 128 -0.30 -3.83 -7.14
CA PHE A 128 0.28 -4.90 -6.34
C PHE A 128 -0.25 -6.28 -6.74
N LEU A 129 -1.58 -6.44 -6.87
CA LEU A 129 -2.20 -7.70 -7.30
C LEU A 129 -1.75 -8.12 -8.69
N CYS A 130 -1.62 -7.17 -9.63
CA CYS A 130 -1.16 -7.46 -10.99
C CYS A 130 0.31 -7.87 -11.05
N VAL A 131 1.17 -7.22 -10.25
CA VAL A 131 2.58 -7.64 -10.08
C VAL A 131 2.66 -9.07 -9.52
N LEU A 132 1.91 -9.38 -8.46
CA LEU A 132 1.95 -10.69 -7.83
C LEU A 132 1.38 -11.81 -8.72
N ARG A 133 0.39 -11.50 -9.56
CA ARG A 133 -0.21 -12.46 -10.50
C ARG A 133 0.80 -13.07 -11.46
N VAL A 134 1.88 -12.36 -11.78
CA VAL A 134 2.96 -12.87 -12.65
C VAL A 134 3.53 -14.19 -12.12
N ALA A 135 3.62 -14.34 -10.79
CA ALA A 135 4.10 -15.58 -10.16
C ALA A 135 3.00 -16.63 -9.92
N ASP A 136 1.73 -16.22 -9.91
CA ASP A 136 0.59 -17.13 -9.74
C ASP A 136 -0.59 -16.71 -10.62
N MET A 137 -0.59 -17.23 -11.85
CA MET A 137 -1.65 -17.03 -12.83
C MET A 137 -3.02 -17.60 -12.38
N GLY A 138 -3.04 -18.47 -11.36
CA GLY A 138 -4.26 -19.00 -10.74
C GLY A 138 -4.91 -18.04 -9.74
N ALA A 139 -4.36 -16.83 -9.57
CA ALA A 139 -4.91 -15.81 -8.69
C ALA A 139 -6.38 -15.50 -9.02
N ARG A 140 -7.24 -15.57 -8.00
CA ARG A 140 -8.69 -15.36 -8.14
C ARG A 140 -9.18 -14.23 -7.26
N LYS A 141 -10.23 -13.53 -7.69
CA LYS A 141 -10.86 -12.45 -6.92
C LYS A 141 -11.28 -12.94 -5.53
N TRP A 142 -11.10 -12.09 -4.52
CA TRP A 142 -11.46 -12.38 -3.14
C TRP A 142 -12.12 -11.16 -2.50
N LYS A 143 -13.25 -11.37 -1.80
CA LYS A 143 -14.09 -10.33 -1.18
C LYS A 143 -14.70 -10.79 0.17
N LYS A 144 -14.01 -11.65 0.90
CA LYS A 144 -14.50 -12.14 2.20
C LYS A 144 -14.07 -11.18 3.32
N LYS A 145 -14.57 -11.39 4.55
CA LYS A 145 -14.19 -10.61 5.75
C LYS A 145 -14.41 -9.10 5.61
N GLY A 146 -15.43 -8.66 4.87
CA GLY A 146 -15.72 -7.23 4.65
C GLY A 146 -14.89 -6.56 3.55
N ALA A 147 -13.98 -7.28 2.90
CA ALA A 147 -13.13 -6.69 1.87
C ALA A 147 -13.94 -6.27 0.64
N TRP A 148 -13.75 -5.02 0.23
CA TRP A 148 -14.33 -4.45 -0.99
C TRP A 148 -13.75 -5.10 -2.25
N LYS A 149 -12.43 -5.38 -2.21
CA LYS A 149 -11.67 -5.96 -3.32
C LYS A 149 -10.48 -6.77 -2.79
N GLY A 150 -9.98 -7.70 -3.57
CA GLY A 150 -8.82 -8.50 -3.22
C GLY A 150 -8.57 -9.65 -4.16
N ALA A 151 -7.52 -10.42 -3.88
CA ALA A 151 -7.22 -11.67 -4.55
C ALA A 151 -6.69 -12.72 -3.59
N PHE A 152 -6.88 -13.98 -3.98
CA PHE A 152 -6.26 -15.14 -3.35
C PHE A 152 -5.32 -15.80 -4.35
N PHE A 153 -4.08 -16.05 -3.93
CA PHE A 153 -3.00 -16.67 -4.70
C PHE A 153 -2.82 -18.12 -4.25
N PRO A 154 -3.46 -19.10 -4.92
CA PRO A 154 -3.52 -20.49 -4.45
C PRO A 154 -2.17 -21.20 -4.34
N LYS A 155 -1.19 -20.91 -5.21
CA LYS A 155 0.13 -21.58 -5.15
C LYS A 155 0.89 -21.27 -3.86
N PHE A 156 0.60 -20.13 -3.27
CA PHE A 156 1.29 -19.61 -2.08
C PHE A 156 0.37 -19.56 -0.85
N ASN A 157 -0.92 -19.83 -1.02
CA ASN A 157 -1.93 -19.65 0.02
C ASN A 157 -1.86 -18.24 0.65
N VAL A 158 -1.85 -17.22 -0.21
CA VAL A 158 -1.78 -15.81 0.20
C VAL A 158 -3.07 -15.11 -0.15
N THR A 159 -3.64 -14.38 0.80
CA THR A 159 -4.76 -13.47 0.55
C THR A 159 -4.30 -12.03 0.62
N VAL A 160 -4.73 -11.22 -0.33
CA VAL A 160 -4.55 -9.77 -0.30
C VAL A 160 -5.92 -9.12 -0.40
N GLY A 161 -6.31 -8.29 0.57
CA GLY A 161 -7.62 -7.64 0.63
C GLY A 161 -7.52 -6.13 0.79
N TYR A 162 -8.55 -5.41 0.36
CA TYR A 162 -8.73 -3.97 0.55
C TYR A 162 -10.06 -3.68 1.23
N HIS A 163 -9.99 -2.87 2.28
CA HIS A 163 -11.11 -2.39 3.08
C HIS A 163 -11.19 -0.88 2.93
N ARG A 164 -12.32 -0.42 2.41
CA ARG A 164 -12.52 0.98 2.10
C ARG A 164 -12.93 1.72 3.36
N ALA A 165 -12.00 2.50 3.91
CA ALA A 165 -12.21 3.29 5.12
C ALA A 165 -11.58 4.68 4.89
N VAL A 166 -12.25 5.51 4.09
CA VAL A 166 -11.66 6.73 3.51
C VAL A 166 -11.14 7.72 4.56
N LEU A 167 -11.81 7.84 5.71
CA LEU A 167 -11.37 8.66 6.86
C LEU A 167 -10.71 7.83 7.97
N LEU A 168 -10.62 6.50 7.83
CA LEU A 168 -10.28 5.51 8.87
C LEU A 168 -11.22 5.48 10.09
N ALA A 169 -11.65 6.64 10.59
CA ALA A 169 -12.68 6.77 11.61
C ALA A 169 -14.08 6.52 11.03
N LYS A 170 -15.01 6.18 11.92
CA LYS A 170 -16.42 6.03 11.61
C LYS A 170 -17.00 7.37 11.18
N TYR A 171 -17.70 7.38 10.06
CA TYR A 171 -18.39 8.57 9.58
C TYR A 171 -19.73 8.21 8.95
N GLN A 172 -20.73 9.09 9.11
CA GLN A 172 -22.10 8.85 8.66
C GLN A 172 -22.75 10.14 8.16
N TRP A 173 -23.44 10.06 7.03
CA TRP A 173 -24.25 11.17 6.50
C TRP A 173 -25.52 11.37 7.34
N GLN A 174 -25.78 12.61 7.72
CA GLN A 174 -26.96 13.04 8.45
C GLN A 174 -27.61 14.21 7.69
N PRO A 175 -28.68 13.96 6.91
CA PRO A 175 -29.35 15.02 6.16
C PRO A 175 -30.00 16.03 7.12
N LYS A 176 -29.99 17.31 6.74
CA LYS A 176 -30.75 18.35 7.45
C LYS A 176 -32.24 18.01 7.32
N GLN A 177 -32.97 17.95 8.43
CA GLN A 177 -34.43 17.81 8.37
C GLN A 177 -35.00 19.14 7.91
N SER A 178 -35.84 19.12 6.87
CA SER A 178 -36.40 20.33 6.26
C SER A 178 -37.35 21.03 7.23
N THR A 179 -36.85 22.03 7.94
CA THR A 179 -37.67 23.06 8.58
C THR A 179 -37.39 24.38 7.89
N VAL A 180 -38.48 25.07 7.59
CA VAL A 180 -38.61 26.38 6.95
C VAL A 180 -37.42 27.31 7.30
N ASP A 181 -36.87 27.95 6.27
CA ASP A 181 -35.66 28.81 6.21
C ASP A 181 -34.30 28.12 6.02
N ASP A 182 -33.91 27.99 4.75
CA ASP A 182 -32.58 27.54 4.30
C ASP A 182 -31.62 28.73 4.18
N GLN A 183 -31.38 29.45 5.28
CA GLN A 183 -30.54 30.66 5.27
C GLN A 183 -29.04 30.36 5.18
N ASP A 184 -28.59 29.14 5.50
CA ASP A 184 -27.18 28.75 5.55
C ASP A 184 -26.69 27.89 4.36
N GLY A 185 -27.61 27.44 3.49
CA GLY A 185 -27.30 26.56 2.35
C GLY A 185 -26.85 25.13 2.73
N LEU A 186 -26.93 24.73 4.00
CA LEU A 186 -26.53 23.41 4.46
C LEU A 186 -27.56 22.34 4.07
N LYS A 187 -27.09 21.26 3.45
CA LYS A 187 -27.92 20.09 3.09
C LYS A 187 -27.91 19.00 4.16
N GLY A 188 -27.04 19.12 5.15
CA GLY A 188 -26.78 18.13 6.20
C GLY A 188 -25.29 18.03 6.49
N ILE A 189 -24.90 17.09 7.34
CA ILE A 189 -23.52 16.93 7.82
C ILE A 189 -23.04 15.50 7.64
N TYR A 190 -21.72 15.32 7.54
CA TYR A 190 -21.10 14.03 7.82
C TYR A 190 -20.57 14.05 9.25
N ARG A 191 -21.25 13.34 10.15
CA ARG A 191 -20.74 13.09 11.50
C ARG A 191 -19.51 12.20 11.41
N VAL A 192 -18.41 12.58 12.05
CA VAL A 192 -17.17 11.80 12.17
C VAL A 192 -16.86 11.57 13.64
N ASP A 193 -16.93 10.32 14.10
CA ASP A 193 -16.58 9.95 15.47
C ASP A 193 -15.07 9.68 15.54
N VAL A 194 -14.30 10.68 15.99
CA VAL A 194 -12.83 10.69 15.83
C VAL A 194 -12.11 9.60 16.60
N ASP A 195 -12.74 9.06 17.65
CA ASP A 195 -12.24 8.04 18.57
C ASP A 195 -12.77 6.63 18.26
N ILE A 196 -13.60 6.48 17.22
CA ILE A 196 -14.22 5.21 16.83
C ILE A 196 -13.71 4.80 15.44
N PRO A 197 -12.99 3.67 15.31
CA PRO A 197 -12.61 3.12 14.00
C PRO A 197 -13.82 2.79 13.13
N ALA A 198 -13.66 2.92 11.82
CA ALA A 198 -14.70 2.52 10.88
C ALA A 198 -14.98 1.00 10.94
N ASP A 199 -16.27 0.65 10.85
CA ASP A 199 -16.76 -0.73 10.93
C ASP A 199 -16.13 -1.63 9.84
N ASP A 200 -15.72 -1.04 8.71
CA ASP A 200 -15.08 -1.71 7.57
C ASP A 200 -13.76 -2.41 7.90
N TRP A 201 -13.04 -1.99 8.96
CA TRP A 201 -11.70 -2.53 9.25
C TRP A 201 -11.41 -2.81 10.73
N VAL A 202 -12.31 -2.46 11.64
CA VAL A 202 -12.06 -2.61 13.08
C VAL A 202 -11.88 -4.09 13.49
N ASN A 203 -12.60 -5.02 12.85
CA ASN A 203 -12.66 -6.44 13.26
C ASN A 203 -11.86 -7.41 12.36
N ILE A 204 -10.93 -6.90 11.56
CA ILE A 204 -10.17 -7.72 10.59
C ILE A 204 -8.69 -7.88 10.95
N SER A 205 -8.20 -7.16 11.96
CA SER A 205 -6.78 -7.06 12.29
C SER A 205 -6.12 -8.42 12.50
N ASP A 206 -6.80 -9.34 13.19
CA ASP A 206 -6.30 -10.70 13.48
C ASP A 206 -6.11 -11.59 12.25
N PHE A 207 -6.83 -11.31 11.16
CA PHE A 207 -6.73 -12.08 9.93
C PHE A 207 -5.46 -11.74 9.13
N TYR A 208 -4.93 -10.53 9.32
CA TYR A 208 -3.84 -9.97 8.52
C TYR A 208 -2.50 -9.98 9.24
N HIS A 209 -1.47 -10.37 8.49
CA HIS A 209 -0.08 -10.39 8.96
C HIS A 209 0.67 -9.12 8.58
N VAL A 210 0.19 -8.44 7.52
CA VAL A 210 0.67 -7.13 7.08
C VAL A 210 -0.54 -6.25 6.85
N LEU A 211 -0.50 -5.02 7.36
CA LEU A 211 -1.53 -4.01 7.15
C LEU A 211 -0.90 -2.73 6.60
N VAL A 212 -1.45 -2.23 5.49
CA VAL A 212 -1.04 -1.00 4.82
C VAL A 212 -2.18 0.00 4.93
N TYR A 213 -1.97 1.05 5.71
CA TYR A 213 -2.94 2.11 5.95
C TYR A 213 -2.67 3.32 5.08
N ASN A 214 -3.72 4.03 4.68
CA ASN A 214 -3.62 5.40 4.19
C ASN A 214 -4.91 6.16 4.49
N THR A 215 -4.80 7.49 4.52
CA THR A 215 -5.92 8.42 4.42
C THR A 215 -5.34 9.80 4.11
N GLY A 216 -6.10 10.63 3.41
CA GLY A 216 -5.66 11.97 3.01
C GLY A 216 -6.35 12.43 1.73
N HIS A 217 -6.55 11.54 0.76
CA HIS A 217 -7.08 11.91 -0.56
C HIS A 217 -8.55 12.33 -0.54
N TRP A 218 -9.30 11.93 0.50
CA TRP A 218 -10.68 12.35 0.69
C TRP A 218 -10.84 13.61 1.55
N TRP A 219 -9.77 14.10 2.18
CA TRP A 219 -9.81 15.27 3.04
C TRP A 219 -9.69 16.55 2.20
N GLY A 220 -10.76 16.88 1.49
CA GLY A 220 -10.87 18.10 0.70
C GLY A 220 -12.32 18.49 0.42
N TYR A 221 -12.53 19.77 0.13
CA TYR A 221 -13.86 20.32 -0.15
C TYR A 221 -14.49 19.77 -1.44
N ASP A 222 -13.71 19.16 -2.34
CA ASP A 222 -14.27 18.44 -3.49
C ASP A 222 -15.00 17.14 -3.11
N LYS A 223 -14.71 16.57 -1.93
CA LYS A 223 -15.41 15.39 -1.38
C LYS A 223 -16.42 15.75 -0.30
N PHE A 224 -16.09 16.73 0.52
CA PHE A 224 -16.92 17.23 1.62
C PHE A 224 -17.10 18.74 1.47
N PRO A 225 -18.00 19.17 0.56
CA PRO A 225 -18.19 20.58 0.27
C PRO A 225 -18.87 21.31 1.44
N LYS A 226 -18.88 22.65 1.42
CA LYS A 226 -19.41 23.48 2.51
C LYS A 226 -20.88 23.22 2.80
N GLU A 227 -21.68 22.79 1.82
CA GLU A 227 -23.09 22.43 2.01
C GLU A 227 -23.28 21.04 2.65
N LYS A 228 -22.20 20.24 2.74
CA LYS A 228 -22.17 18.89 3.33
C LYS A 228 -20.89 18.69 4.16
N PRO A 229 -20.65 19.53 5.19
CA PRO A 229 -19.37 19.57 5.88
C PRO A 229 -19.16 18.32 6.76
N LEU A 230 -17.91 18.09 7.13
CA LEU A 230 -17.57 17.18 8.22
C LEU A 230 -17.84 17.86 9.56
N VAL A 231 -18.46 17.14 10.50
CA VAL A 231 -18.63 17.59 11.88
C VAL A 231 -18.10 16.51 12.81
N PHE A 232 -17.18 16.90 13.69
CA PHE A 232 -16.39 15.97 14.48
C PHE A 232 -16.99 15.75 15.87
N TYR A 233 -17.02 14.49 16.29
CA TYR A 233 -17.57 14.02 17.55
C TYR A 233 -16.51 13.22 18.31
N ARG A 234 -16.56 13.26 19.64
CA ARG A 234 -15.74 12.45 20.55
C ARG A 234 -16.60 11.99 21.72
N GLY A 235 -16.53 10.71 22.08
CA GLY A 235 -17.35 10.16 23.17
C GLY A 235 -18.85 10.36 22.98
N GLY A 236 -19.31 10.40 21.72
CA GLY A 236 -20.71 10.64 21.36
C GLY A 236 -21.18 12.09 21.36
N GLN A 237 -20.34 13.05 21.75
CA GLN A 237 -20.65 14.49 21.79
C GLN A 237 -19.90 15.26 20.69
N PRO A 238 -20.48 16.32 20.12
CA PRO A 238 -19.78 17.17 19.17
C PRO A 238 -18.59 17.86 19.86
N ILE A 239 -17.47 17.98 19.15
CA ILE A 239 -16.30 18.71 19.64
C ILE A 239 -16.64 20.21 19.64
N PHE A 240 -16.40 20.87 20.77
CA PHE A 240 -16.63 22.31 20.95
C PHE A 240 -15.35 23.00 21.49
N PRO A 241 -14.90 24.11 20.89
CA PRO A 241 -15.45 24.75 19.67
C PRO A 241 -15.37 23.82 18.44
N PRO A 242 -16.24 24.01 17.41
CA PRO A 242 -16.14 23.25 16.17
C PRO A 242 -14.76 23.40 15.55
N ILE A 243 -14.24 22.31 14.99
CA ILE A 243 -12.94 22.27 14.34
C ILE A 243 -13.11 22.08 12.84
N GLU A 244 -12.22 22.72 12.08
CA GLU A 244 -12.18 22.65 10.62
C GLU A 244 -11.65 21.30 10.13
N MET A 245 -11.82 21.03 8.83
CA MET A 245 -11.46 19.75 8.20
C MET A 245 -10.01 19.31 8.47
N LEU A 246 -9.05 20.24 8.41
CA LEU A 246 -7.63 19.92 8.60
C LEU A 246 -7.29 19.59 10.06
N ASP A 247 -7.90 20.26 11.02
CA ASP A 247 -7.69 19.92 12.44
C ASP A 247 -8.42 18.64 12.81
N GLY A 248 -9.62 18.43 12.27
CA GLY A 248 -10.30 17.15 12.36
C GLY A 248 -9.50 15.99 11.75
N PHE A 249 -8.79 16.22 10.64
CA PHE A 249 -7.87 15.24 10.05
C PHE A 249 -6.75 14.85 11.03
N LYS A 250 -6.09 15.83 11.64
CA LYS A 250 -5.04 15.58 12.65
C LYS A 250 -5.59 14.77 13.83
N VAL A 251 -6.73 15.19 14.37
CA VAL A 251 -7.38 14.51 15.51
C VAL A 251 -7.75 13.07 15.16
N VAL A 252 -8.31 12.82 13.98
CA VAL A 252 -8.62 11.46 13.52
C VAL A 252 -7.35 10.63 13.37
N LEU A 253 -6.31 11.17 12.75
CA LEU A 253 -5.03 10.46 12.60
C LEU A 253 -4.44 10.06 13.95
N GLU A 254 -4.35 10.98 14.90
CA GLU A 254 -3.82 10.70 16.24
C GLU A 254 -4.60 9.58 16.94
N ASN A 255 -5.93 9.65 16.90
CA ASN A 255 -6.78 8.63 17.53
C ASN A 255 -6.67 7.27 16.83
N MET A 256 -6.67 7.24 15.48
CA MET A 256 -6.58 5.99 14.73
C MET A 256 -5.19 5.36 14.84
N VAL A 257 -4.11 6.14 14.83
CA VAL A 257 -2.75 5.64 15.06
C VAL A 257 -2.63 5.07 16.46
N SER A 258 -3.13 5.78 17.48
CA SER A 258 -3.17 5.29 18.86
C SER A 258 -3.96 3.98 18.99
N TYR A 259 -5.14 3.91 18.36
CA TYR A 259 -5.94 2.69 18.31
C TYR A 259 -5.17 1.54 17.65
N ILE A 260 -4.54 1.77 16.49
CA ILE A 260 -3.76 0.76 15.76
C ILE A 260 -2.58 0.26 16.59
N GLN A 261 -1.90 1.15 17.32
CA GLN A 261 -0.80 0.77 18.20
C GLN A 261 -1.29 -0.11 19.36
N LYS A 262 -2.45 0.20 19.94
CA LYS A 262 -3.01 -0.49 21.10
C LYS A 262 -3.70 -1.82 20.74
N GLN A 263 -4.46 -1.86 19.65
CA GLN A 263 -5.42 -2.93 19.36
C GLN A 263 -4.97 -3.88 18.25
N VAL A 264 -4.16 -3.43 17.29
CA VAL A 264 -3.67 -4.33 16.23
C VAL A 264 -2.52 -5.17 16.78
N PRO A 265 -2.54 -6.51 16.62
CA PRO A 265 -1.53 -7.41 17.18
C PRO A 265 -0.10 -6.93 16.90
N SER A 266 0.79 -7.04 17.88
CA SER A 266 2.21 -6.65 17.76
C SER A 266 2.95 -7.47 16.69
N ARG A 267 2.50 -8.71 16.44
CA ARG A 267 3.02 -9.58 15.36
C ARG A 267 2.68 -9.09 13.94
N THR A 268 1.72 -8.18 13.79
CA THR A 268 1.29 -7.67 12.49
C THR A 268 2.23 -6.55 12.07
N LEU A 269 2.81 -6.67 10.88
CA LEU A 269 3.62 -5.63 10.29
C LEU A 269 2.72 -4.50 9.77
N LYS A 270 2.99 -3.26 10.19
CA LYS A 270 2.14 -2.10 9.93
C LYS A 270 2.90 -1.12 9.03
N PHE A 271 2.30 -0.71 7.92
CA PHE A 271 2.81 0.31 7.04
C PHE A 271 1.84 1.47 6.97
N TRP A 272 2.40 2.67 6.92
CA TRP A 272 1.66 3.87 6.56
C TRP A 272 2.09 4.31 5.18
N ARG A 273 1.13 4.43 4.27
CA ARG A 273 1.38 5.05 2.97
C ARG A 273 1.00 6.52 3.07
N LEU A 274 1.98 7.37 2.77
CA LEU A 274 1.79 8.82 2.72
C LEU A 274 0.89 9.24 1.55
N GLN A 275 0.44 10.48 1.63
CA GLN A 275 -0.41 11.11 0.63
C GLN A 275 0.25 11.13 -0.75
N SER A 276 -0.54 10.90 -1.81
CA SER A 276 -0.09 11.13 -3.18
C SER A 276 -0.50 12.54 -3.61
N PRO A 277 0.41 13.32 -4.21
CA PRO A 277 0.07 14.62 -4.78
C PRO A 277 -0.92 14.47 -5.94
N ARG A 278 -1.67 15.55 -6.20
CA ARG A 278 -2.59 15.70 -7.33
C ARG A 278 -1.92 16.58 -8.39
N HIS A 279 -1.96 16.15 -9.64
CA HIS A 279 -1.37 16.90 -10.76
C HIS A 279 -2.43 17.10 -11.83
N PHE A 280 -3.11 18.24 -11.78
CA PHE A 280 -4.05 18.65 -12.80
C PHE A 280 -3.63 19.97 -13.43
N PHE A 281 -3.88 20.08 -14.73
CA PHE A 281 -3.68 21.28 -15.52
C PHE A 281 -5.03 21.68 -16.14
N GLY A 282 -5.31 22.98 -16.16
CA GLY A 282 -6.55 23.54 -16.74
C GLY A 282 -7.81 23.42 -15.88
N GLY A 283 -7.71 22.81 -14.69
CA GLY A 283 -8.83 22.65 -13.74
C GLY A 283 -8.59 21.50 -12.77
N GLU A 284 -9.56 21.19 -11.93
CA GLU A 284 -9.54 20.03 -11.03
C GLU A 284 -10.09 18.75 -11.71
N TRP A 285 -9.97 17.59 -11.05
CA TRP A 285 -10.44 16.30 -11.58
C TRP A 285 -11.92 16.28 -12.03
N ASN A 286 -12.76 17.13 -11.43
CA ASN A 286 -14.19 17.29 -11.74
C ASN A 286 -14.51 18.59 -12.49
N GLN A 287 -13.49 19.33 -12.91
CA GLN A 287 -13.60 20.64 -13.56
C GLN A 287 -12.71 20.69 -14.82
N ASN A 288 -12.83 19.67 -15.68
CA ASN A 288 -12.06 19.53 -16.93
C ASN A 288 -10.53 19.54 -16.77
N GLY A 289 -10.02 19.38 -15.56
CA GLY A 289 -8.59 19.21 -15.30
C GLY A 289 -8.04 17.93 -15.91
N SER A 290 -6.83 18.00 -16.47
CA SER A 290 -6.13 16.85 -17.04
C SER A 290 -4.67 16.78 -16.63
N CYS A 291 -4.11 15.58 -16.58
CA CYS A 291 -2.68 15.35 -16.37
C CYS A 291 -2.02 15.13 -17.74
N VAL A 292 -1.45 16.21 -18.31
CA VAL A 292 -0.86 16.20 -19.66
C VAL A 292 0.64 15.89 -19.66
N PHE A 293 1.25 15.78 -18.49
CA PHE A 293 2.69 15.55 -18.35
C PHE A 293 3.04 14.07 -18.57
N SER A 294 4.18 13.84 -19.23
CA SER A 294 4.75 12.51 -19.47
C SER A 294 6.09 12.30 -18.75
N GLU A 295 6.57 13.33 -18.06
CA GLU A 295 7.83 13.37 -17.32
C GLU A 295 7.55 13.71 -15.85
N PRO A 296 8.34 13.17 -14.89
CA PRO A 296 8.34 13.62 -13.51
C PRO A 296 8.67 15.11 -13.41
N LEU A 297 8.18 15.75 -12.36
CA LEU A 297 8.59 17.11 -12.03
C LEU A 297 10.08 17.11 -11.65
N GLN A 298 10.78 18.17 -12.05
CA GLN A 298 12.16 18.40 -11.61
C GLN A 298 12.14 19.01 -10.19
N GLU A 299 13.18 18.78 -9.38
CA GLU A 299 13.20 19.17 -7.95
C GLU A 299 12.84 20.65 -7.70
N PHE A 300 13.25 21.58 -8.57
CA PHE A 300 12.90 23.00 -8.43
C PHE A 300 11.42 23.30 -8.70
N GLN A 301 10.75 22.46 -9.49
CA GLN A 301 9.31 22.58 -9.76
C GLN A 301 8.49 22.03 -8.60
N GLU A 302 9.02 21.03 -7.88
CA GLU A 302 8.39 20.48 -6.67
C GLU A 302 8.35 21.53 -5.55
N GLN A 303 9.45 22.26 -5.33
CA GLN A 303 9.53 23.35 -4.34
C GLN A 303 8.56 24.51 -4.65
N GLY A 304 8.38 24.85 -5.93
CA GLY A 304 7.42 25.88 -6.35
C GLY A 304 5.95 25.45 -6.17
N CYS A 305 5.65 24.16 -6.24
CA CYS A 305 4.31 23.61 -5.95
C CYS A 305 4.02 23.58 -4.45
N GLU A 306 5.00 23.25 -3.60
CA GLU A 306 4.87 23.33 -2.13
C GLU A 306 4.58 24.77 -1.68
N GLN A 307 5.35 25.76 -2.17
CA GLN A 307 5.11 27.17 -1.86
C GLN A 307 3.75 27.68 -2.33
N ARG A 308 3.26 27.21 -3.49
CA ARG A 308 1.94 27.59 -4.02
C ARG A 308 0.79 26.96 -3.21
N SER A 309 1.03 25.83 -2.54
CA SER A 309 0.07 25.21 -1.64
C SER A 309 -0.01 25.91 -0.28
N GLU A 310 1.07 26.51 0.20
CA GLU A 310 1.12 27.31 1.44
C GLU A 310 0.51 28.71 1.27
N THR A 311 0.50 29.24 0.03
CA THR A 311 0.00 30.59 -0.28
C THR A 311 -1.44 30.63 -0.78
N ALA A 312 -2.10 29.46 -0.91
CA ALA A 312 -3.50 29.37 -1.27
C ALA A 312 -4.39 29.55 -0.02
N GLU A 313 -4.33 30.73 0.61
CA GLU A 313 -5.48 31.22 1.38
C GLU A 313 -6.62 31.55 0.39
N PRO A 314 -7.88 31.23 0.73
CA PRO A 314 -8.99 31.61 -0.12
C PRO A 314 -9.13 33.14 -0.07
N SER A 315 -8.91 33.80 -1.21
CA SER A 315 -9.44 35.13 -1.45
C SER A 315 -10.97 35.06 -1.32
N ASP A 316 -11.52 35.92 -0.46
CA ASP A 316 -12.94 36.11 -0.09
C ASP A 316 -13.98 35.76 -1.16
#